data_AF-A0A1E1F523-F1
#
_entry.id   AF-A0A1E1F523-F1
#
_cell.length_a   1.000
_cell.length_b   1.000
_cell.length_c   1.000
_cell.angle_alpha   90.00
_cell.angle_beta   90.00
_cell.angle_gamma   90.00
#
_symmetry.space_group_name_H-M   'P 1'
#
loop_
_entity.id
_entity.type
_entity.pdbx_description
1 polymer ?
#
loop_
_entity_poly.entity_id
_entity_poly.type
_entity_poly.pdbx_seq_one_letter_code
_entity_poly.pdbx_strand_id
1 'polypeptide(L)'
;MQEMSVRWREGCNERGIAPLNDYCGGAIDGSFVTLNTMRKGVRSSTARAFLKPAERRPNLLILTDREVDRIMFDGKRAIDVSARHGDGNEVYLARGEVIVSAGSIGSPALLLRSGVGPAAELSPLGIDPVLDLPGVGRNLHDHIAVGISKQVLSKTYNLDMGPFGKVRSALEYLLFRSGRLASAAVQAMAYARSHPNAPEPDLALNFQPLAFDASVQPPRLRDQGAINVSCHPTHPRGRGQVRLRSGDFRQPPVIDYPLLGHEYDREMLLKGCEILESIYSAPALAPYVVRGYEPPPGPRPRATIGWRG
;
A
#
# COMPACT_ATOMS: atom_id res chain seq x y z
N MET A 1 18.57 -13.25 -4.80
CA MET A 1 17.63 -13.25 -3.66
C MET A 1 18.45 -13.29 -2.38
N GLN A 2 18.04 -12.62 -1.31
CA GLN A 2 18.80 -12.61 -0.07
C GLN A 2 18.53 -13.89 0.75
N GLU A 3 19.53 -14.39 1.49
CA GLU A 3 19.49 -15.68 2.22
C GLU A 3 18.26 -15.81 3.15
N MET A 4 17.96 -14.77 3.94
CA MET A 4 16.83 -14.76 4.85
C MET A 4 15.47 -14.82 4.14
N SER A 5 15.39 -14.45 2.85
CA SER A 5 14.15 -14.68 2.08
C SER A 5 13.92 -16.17 1.84
N VAL A 6 14.98 -16.94 1.60
CA VAL A 6 14.91 -18.40 1.43
C VAL A 6 14.56 -19.04 2.77
N ARG A 7 15.29 -18.70 3.83
CA ARG A 7 15.04 -19.20 5.20
C ARG A 7 13.64 -18.89 5.69
N TRP A 8 13.12 -17.69 5.39
CA TRP A 8 11.76 -17.33 5.76
C TRP A 8 10.72 -18.20 5.05
N ARG A 9 10.90 -18.48 3.75
CA ARG A 9 9.99 -19.39 3.02
C ARG A 9 10.09 -20.84 3.49
N GLU A 10 11.29 -21.31 3.84
CA GLU A 10 11.49 -22.60 4.49
C GLU A 10 10.73 -22.65 5.83
N GLY A 11 10.84 -21.60 6.64
CA GLY A 11 10.09 -21.46 7.90
C GLY A 11 8.57 -21.40 7.70
N CYS A 12 8.09 -20.73 6.65
CA CYS A 12 6.69 -20.78 6.24
C CYS A 12 6.25 -22.22 5.96
N ASN A 13 7.03 -22.99 5.20
CA ASN A 13 6.73 -24.39 4.88
C ASN A 13 6.69 -25.28 6.14
N GLU A 14 7.63 -25.09 7.06
CA GLU A 14 7.66 -25.79 8.37
C GLU A 14 6.45 -25.45 9.25
N ARG A 15 5.76 -24.34 8.98
CA ARG A 15 4.51 -23.92 9.63
C ARG A 15 3.26 -24.18 8.79
N GLY A 16 3.37 -25.01 7.75
CA GLY A 16 2.22 -25.43 6.93
C GLY A 16 1.81 -24.45 5.83
N ILE A 17 2.62 -23.42 5.55
CA ILE A 17 2.42 -22.46 4.46
C ILE A 17 3.34 -22.87 3.29
N ALA A 18 2.84 -23.78 2.45
CA ALA A 18 3.60 -24.42 1.38
C ALA A 18 4.19 -23.42 0.38
N PRO A 19 5.37 -23.68 -0.21
CA PRO A 19 5.93 -22.80 -1.22
C PRO A 19 5.18 -22.90 -2.55
N LEU A 20 4.90 -21.74 -3.16
CA LEU A 20 4.36 -21.63 -4.51
C LEU A 20 5.45 -21.16 -5.48
N ASN A 21 5.47 -21.76 -6.67
CA ASN A 21 6.37 -21.37 -7.76
C ASN A 21 5.79 -20.20 -8.58
N ASP A 22 4.47 -20.19 -8.77
CA ASP A 22 3.75 -19.13 -9.48
C ASP A 22 2.44 -18.82 -8.76
N TYR A 23 2.40 -17.67 -8.07
CA TYR A 23 1.22 -17.21 -7.36
C TYR A 23 0.20 -16.51 -8.27
N CYS A 24 0.52 -16.32 -9.56
CA CYS A 24 -0.42 -15.85 -10.57
C CYS A 24 -1.17 -17.01 -11.26
N GLY A 25 -0.84 -18.26 -10.93
CA GLY A 25 -1.43 -19.47 -11.52
C GLY A 25 -2.83 -19.86 -11.01
N GLY A 26 -3.44 -19.03 -10.14
CA GLY A 26 -4.80 -19.22 -9.62
C GLY A 26 -4.88 -19.74 -8.18
N ALA A 27 -3.84 -20.42 -7.69
CA ALA A 27 -3.69 -20.75 -6.27
C ALA A 27 -2.78 -19.74 -5.59
N ILE A 28 -3.25 -19.11 -4.50
CA ILE A 28 -2.49 -18.10 -3.75
C ILE A 28 -2.08 -18.56 -2.35
N ASP A 29 -2.67 -19.64 -1.84
CA ASP A 29 -2.41 -20.20 -0.51
C ASP A 29 -0.99 -20.80 -0.44
N GLY A 30 -0.08 -20.09 0.24
CA GLY A 30 1.32 -20.47 0.30
C GLY A 30 2.29 -19.29 0.18
N SER A 31 3.59 -19.61 0.19
CA SER A 31 4.70 -18.66 0.19
C SER A 31 5.45 -18.60 -1.14
N PHE A 32 5.69 -17.40 -1.66
CA PHE A 32 6.25 -17.19 -2.99
C PHE A 32 7.20 -16.01 -3.03
N VAL A 33 7.96 -15.97 -4.10
CA VAL A 33 8.84 -14.87 -4.43
C VAL A 33 8.02 -13.81 -5.15
N THR A 34 8.13 -12.56 -4.72
CA THR A 34 7.33 -11.47 -5.29
C THR A 34 7.76 -11.17 -6.72
N LEU A 35 6.83 -11.23 -7.67
CA LEU A 35 7.03 -10.64 -9.00
C LEU A 35 6.88 -9.12 -8.89
N ASN A 36 7.67 -8.40 -9.66
CA ASN A 36 7.68 -6.95 -9.64
C ASN A 36 7.47 -6.38 -11.04
N THR A 37 6.89 -5.18 -11.09
CA THR A 37 6.70 -4.43 -12.33
C THR A 37 8.00 -3.74 -12.73
N MET A 38 9.00 -4.54 -13.12
CA MET A 38 10.30 -4.07 -13.58
C MET A 38 10.70 -4.73 -14.90
N ARG A 39 11.46 -4.00 -15.72
CA ARG A 39 12.04 -4.50 -16.97
C ARG A 39 13.51 -4.12 -17.02
N LYS A 40 14.40 -5.11 -17.15
CA LYS A 40 15.86 -4.93 -17.14
C LYS A 40 16.35 -4.10 -15.93
N GLY A 41 15.84 -4.46 -14.75
CA GLY A 41 16.20 -3.81 -13.47
C GLY A 41 15.68 -2.37 -13.28
N VAL A 42 14.79 -1.89 -14.15
CA VAL A 42 14.19 -0.55 -14.04
C VAL A 42 12.69 -0.67 -13.83
N ARG A 43 12.13 0.18 -12.95
CA ARG A 43 10.67 0.31 -12.75
C ARG A 43 9.95 0.47 -14.09
N SER A 44 8.92 -0.35 -14.29
CA SER A 44 8.01 -0.28 -15.43
C SER A 44 6.65 0.23 -14.97
N SER A 45 6.51 1.56 -14.89
CA SER A 45 5.22 2.20 -14.56
C SER A 45 4.23 2.14 -15.73
N THR A 46 2.94 2.37 -15.46
CA THR A 46 1.91 2.49 -16.50
C THR A 46 2.23 3.62 -17.48
N ALA A 47 2.70 4.77 -17.02
CA ALA A 47 3.14 5.86 -17.88
C ALA A 47 4.29 5.44 -18.82
N ARG A 48 5.28 4.69 -18.32
CA ARG A 48 6.38 4.19 -19.14
C ARG A 48 5.94 3.10 -20.13
N ALA A 49 5.06 2.20 -19.70
CA ALA A 49 4.64 1.05 -20.49
C ALA A 49 3.61 1.43 -21.57
N PHE A 50 2.69 2.35 -21.28
CA PHE A 50 1.56 2.67 -22.15
C PHE A 50 1.65 4.08 -22.76
N LEU A 51 1.94 5.11 -21.96
CA LEU A 51 1.91 6.51 -22.45
C LEU A 51 3.18 6.86 -23.24
N LYS A 52 4.36 6.50 -22.75
CA LYS A 52 5.64 6.85 -23.39
C LYS A 52 5.74 6.35 -24.84
N PRO A 53 5.31 5.12 -25.19
CA PRO A 53 5.31 4.69 -26.59
C PRO A 53 4.22 5.37 -27.45
N ALA A 54 3.16 5.88 -26.83
CA ALA A 54 2.03 6.50 -27.52
C ALA A 54 2.14 8.04 -27.64
N GLU A 55 3.09 8.68 -26.95
CA GLU A 55 3.19 10.15 -26.82
C GLU A 55 3.35 10.90 -28.15
N ARG A 56 3.83 10.22 -29.21
CA ARG A 56 4.03 10.81 -30.54
C ARG A 56 2.80 10.70 -31.44
N ARG A 57 1.75 10.01 -31.01
CA ARG A 57 0.55 9.84 -31.82
C ARG A 57 -0.21 11.16 -31.88
N PRO A 58 -0.64 11.63 -33.06
CA PRO A 58 -1.28 12.94 -33.21
C PRO A 58 -2.65 13.04 -32.51
N ASN A 59 -3.24 11.90 -32.15
CA ASN A 59 -4.53 11.82 -31.47
C ASN A 59 -4.42 11.67 -29.94
N LEU A 60 -3.24 11.85 -29.34
CA LEU A 60 -3.03 11.82 -27.90
C LEU A 60 -2.31 13.08 -27.43
N LEU A 61 -2.96 13.83 -26.54
CA LEU A 61 -2.36 14.96 -25.84
C LEU A 61 -2.17 14.59 -24.37
N ILE A 62 -0.95 14.75 -23.86
CA ILE A 62 -0.62 14.50 -22.45
C ILE A 62 -0.22 15.84 -21.84
N LEU A 63 -0.97 16.28 -20.82
CA LEU A 63 -0.74 17.52 -20.10
C LEU A 63 -0.40 17.19 -18.64
N THR A 64 0.80 17.57 -18.20
CA THR A 64 1.25 17.43 -16.81
C THR A 64 1.03 18.73 -16.05
N ASP A 65 1.07 18.74 -14.72
CA ASP A 65 0.94 19.99 -13.94
C ASP A 65 -0.41 20.71 -14.15
N ARG A 66 -1.44 19.94 -14.52
CA ARG A 66 -2.83 20.37 -14.65
C ARG A 66 -3.65 19.63 -13.60
N GLU A 67 -3.93 20.27 -12.48
CA GLU A 67 -4.74 19.68 -11.43
C GLU A 67 -6.22 19.92 -11.74
N VAL A 68 -6.97 18.86 -11.98
CA VAL A 68 -8.40 18.97 -12.29
C VAL A 68 -9.17 19.41 -11.04
N ASP A 69 -9.81 20.57 -11.15
CA ASP A 69 -10.67 21.13 -10.09
C ASP A 69 -12.04 20.46 -10.12
N ARG A 70 -12.73 20.58 -11.26
CA ARG A 70 -14.16 20.27 -11.42
C ARG A 70 -14.51 19.76 -12.82
N ILE A 71 -15.50 18.87 -12.90
CA ILE A 71 -16.19 18.46 -14.13
C ILE A 71 -17.42 19.36 -14.33
N MET A 72 -17.60 19.89 -15.52
CA MET A 72 -18.73 20.74 -15.89
C MET A 72 -19.82 19.90 -16.56
N PHE A 73 -21.08 20.25 -16.32
CA PHE A 73 -22.24 19.49 -16.77
C PHE A 73 -23.27 20.35 -17.50
N ASP A 74 -23.89 19.77 -18.53
CA ASP A 74 -25.17 20.20 -19.11
C ASP A 74 -26.25 19.19 -18.69
N GLY A 75 -27.12 19.59 -17.75
CA GLY A 75 -28.00 18.69 -17.03
C GLY A 75 -27.19 17.59 -16.33
N LYS A 76 -27.28 16.35 -16.81
CA LYS A 76 -26.51 15.19 -16.29
C LYS A 76 -25.37 14.75 -17.21
N ARG A 77 -25.16 15.43 -18.34
CA ARG A 77 -24.08 15.11 -19.29
C ARG A 77 -22.83 15.88 -18.89
N ALA A 78 -21.73 15.16 -18.61
CA ALA A 78 -20.42 15.78 -18.48
C ALA A 78 -19.99 16.34 -19.84
N ILE A 79 -19.59 17.61 -19.89
CA ILE A 79 -19.24 18.31 -21.12
C ILE A 79 -17.78 18.76 -21.16
N ASP A 80 -17.26 19.27 -20.04
CA ASP A 80 -15.93 19.88 -20.00
C ASP A 80 -15.26 19.61 -18.64
N VAL A 81 -13.97 19.91 -18.57
CA VAL A 81 -13.18 19.81 -17.33
C VAL A 81 -12.43 21.10 -17.10
N SER A 82 -12.58 21.68 -15.91
CA SER A 82 -11.73 22.79 -15.47
C SER A 82 -10.53 22.24 -14.70
N ALA A 83 -9.33 22.69 -15.07
CA ALA A 83 -8.10 22.35 -14.37
C ALA A 83 -7.27 23.59 -14.11
N ARG A 84 -6.59 23.62 -12.97
CA ARG A 84 -5.63 24.66 -12.64
C ARG A 84 -4.32 24.41 -13.35
N HIS A 85 -3.74 25.47 -13.89
CA HIS A 85 -2.38 25.50 -14.41
C HIS A 85 -1.72 26.83 -14.02
N GLY A 86 -0.67 26.76 -13.19
CA GLY A 86 -0.09 27.95 -12.56
C GLY A 86 -1.09 28.67 -11.64
N ASP A 87 -1.25 29.98 -11.86
CA ASP A 87 -2.18 30.83 -11.11
C ASP A 87 -3.57 30.95 -11.75
N GLY A 88 -3.81 30.29 -12.89
CA GLY A 88 -5.04 30.36 -13.65
C GLY A 88 -5.78 29.03 -13.77
N ASN A 89 -7.01 29.12 -14.27
CA ASN A 89 -7.84 27.96 -14.63
C ASN A 89 -7.95 27.85 -16.16
N GLU A 90 -7.79 26.65 -16.67
CA GLU A 90 -7.98 26.28 -18.06
C GLU A 90 -9.21 25.37 -18.17
N VAL A 91 -9.94 25.46 -19.28
CA VAL A 91 -11.11 24.61 -19.56
C VAL A 91 -10.80 23.73 -20.77
N TYR A 92 -11.03 22.43 -20.61
CA TYR A 92 -10.82 21.41 -21.62
C TYR A 92 -12.16 20.85 -22.08
N LEU A 93 -12.47 21.04 -23.35
CA LEU A 93 -13.76 20.64 -23.91
C LEU A 93 -13.80 19.16 -24.29
N ALA A 94 -14.83 18.44 -23.87
CA ALA A 94 -15.01 17.02 -24.16
C ALA A 94 -16.23 16.77 -25.07
N ARG A 95 -15.96 16.40 -26.33
CA ARG A 95 -17.05 16.05 -27.28
C ARG A 95 -17.68 14.68 -26.99
N GLY A 96 -16.91 13.75 -26.46
CA GLY A 96 -17.32 12.37 -26.21
C GLY A 96 -17.65 12.12 -24.75
N GLU A 97 -16.64 11.69 -24.00
CA GLU A 97 -16.72 11.25 -22.62
C GLU A 97 -15.64 11.91 -21.74
N VAL A 98 -15.93 12.04 -20.45
CA VAL A 98 -14.96 12.38 -19.42
C VAL A 98 -14.75 11.15 -18.54
N ILE A 99 -13.53 10.63 -18.49
CA ILE A 99 -13.18 9.43 -17.70
C ILE A 99 -12.35 9.85 -16.49
N VAL A 100 -12.86 9.55 -15.29
CA VAL A 100 -12.21 9.91 -14.02
C VAL A 100 -11.27 8.80 -13.55
N SER A 101 -9.97 9.07 -13.58
CA SER A 101 -8.90 8.13 -13.20
C SER A 101 -7.98 8.67 -12.10
N ALA A 102 -8.53 9.44 -11.16
CA ALA A 102 -7.79 10.11 -10.08
C ALA A 102 -7.58 9.24 -8.81
N GLY A 103 -7.79 7.91 -8.93
CA GLY A 103 -7.59 6.94 -7.85
C GLY A 103 -8.67 6.99 -6.74
N SER A 104 -8.60 6.05 -5.78
CA SER A 104 -9.62 5.86 -4.75
C SER A 104 -9.83 7.03 -3.79
N ILE A 105 -8.93 8.02 -3.80
CA ILE A 105 -9.02 9.25 -3.01
C ILE A 105 -9.38 10.45 -3.90
N GLY A 106 -8.66 10.64 -5.02
CA GLY A 106 -8.86 11.79 -5.89
C GLY A 106 -10.15 11.73 -6.69
N SER A 107 -10.57 10.53 -7.15
CA SER A 107 -11.80 10.35 -7.92
C SER A 107 -13.06 10.74 -7.13
N PRO A 108 -13.31 10.21 -5.91
CA PRO A 108 -14.46 10.66 -5.14
C PRO A 108 -14.37 12.14 -4.79
N ALA A 109 -13.19 12.67 -4.43
CA ALA A 109 -13.05 14.10 -4.14
C ALA A 109 -13.42 14.98 -5.36
N LEU A 110 -12.99 14.62 -6.57
CA LEU A 110 -13.36 15.31 -7.80
C LEU A 110 -14.86 15.23 -8.08
N LEU A 111 -15.47 14.05 -7.95
CA LEU A 111 -16.90 13.86 -8.17
C LEU A 111 -17.73 14.70 -7.18
N LEU A 112 -17.39 14.64 -5.88
CA LEU A 112 -18.03 15.45 -4.85
C LEU A 112 -17.96 16.94 -5.18
N ARG A 113 -16.77 17.45 -5.55
CA ARG A 113 -16.60 18.89 -5.90
C ARG A 113 -17.35 19.27 -7.17
N SER A 114 -17.64 18.29 -8.03
CA SER A 114 -18.38 18.48 -9.28
C SER A 114 -19.89 18.29 -9.11
N GLY A 115 -20.39 18.20 -7.88
CA GLY A 115 -21.82 18.07 -7.60
C GLY A 115 -22.37 16.64 -7.71
N VAL A 116 -21.52 15.63 -7.83
CA VAL A 116 -21.92 14.22 -7.87
C VAL A 116 -21.61 13.56 -6.54
N GLY A 117 -22.62 13.41 -5.69
CA GLY A 117 -22.42 12.95 -4.31
C GLY A 117 -23.65 13.15 -3.41
N PRO A 118 -23.54 12.91 -2.10
CA PRO A 118 -24.63 13.14 -1.15
C PRO A 118 -25.02 14.62 -1.10
N ALA A 119 -26.18 14.97 -1.67
CA ALA A 119 -26.60 16.36 -1.85
C ALA A 119 -26.59 17.18 -0.53
N ALA A 120 -27.06 16.56 0.55
CA ALA A 120 -27.11 17.17 1.88
C ALA A 120 -25.73 17.56 2.46
N GLU A 121 -24.65 16.92 2.01
CA GLU A 121 -23.28 17.24 2.43
C GLU A 121 -22.60 18.24 1.48
N LEU A 122 -23.05 18.32 0.23
CA LEU A 122 -22.47 19.21 -0.78
C LEU A 122 -22.99 20.64 -0.66
N SER A 123 -24.30 20.83 -0.45
CA SER A 123 -24.90 22.17 -0.39
C SER A 123 -24.30 23.08 0.70
N PRO A 124 -24.00 22.60 1.93
CA PRO A 124 -23.32 23.43 2.94
C PRO A 124 -21.91 23.88 2.55
N LEU A 125 -21.28 23.24 1.57
CA LEU A 125 -19.96 23.61 1.05
C LEU A 125 -20.03 24.57 -0.15
N GLY A 126 -21.24 25.05 -0.51
CA GLY A 126 -21.47 25.90 -1.68
C GLY A 126 -21.34 25.15 -3.00
N ILE A 127 -21.57 23.83 -3.01
CA ILE A 127 -21.56 23.00 -4.21
C ILE A 127 -23.00 22.64 -4.56
N ASP A 128 -23.43 23.04 -5.77
CA ASP A 128 -24.73 22.66 -6.31
C ASP A 128 -24.74 21.18 -6.73
N PRO A 129 -25.64 20.35 -6.17
CA PRO A 129 -25.73 18.93 -6.56
C PRO A 129 -26.25 18.77 -8.00
N VAL A 130 -25.46 18.11 -8.83
CA VAL A 130 -25.83 17.66 -10.18
C VAL A 130 -26.56 16.32 -10.13
N LEU A 131 -26.08 15.42 -9.25
CA LEU A 131 -26.66 14.11 -9.03
C LEU A 131 -26.48 13.70 -7.57
N ASP A 132 -27.60 13.47 -6.87
CA ASP A 132 -27.57 12.92 -5.52
C ASP A 132 -27.18 11.43 -5.57
N LEU A 133 -25.93 11.15 -5.21
CA LEU A 133 -25.36 9.81 -5.23
C LEU A 133 -24.59 9.56 -3.92
N PRO A 134 -25.28 9.13 -2.84
CA PRO A 134 -24.72 9.10 -1.50
C PRO A 134 -23.56 8.10 -1.30
N GLY A 135 -23.34 7.19 -2.26
CA GLY A 135 -22.21 6.25 -2.23
C GLY A 135 -20.86 6.89 -2.58
N VAL A 136 -20.83 8.07 -3.21
CA VAL A 136 -19.57 8.73 -3.58
C VAL A 136 -18.79 9.12 -2.33
N GLY A 137 -17.53 8.70 -2.26
CA GLY A 137 -16.68 8.92 -1.10
C GLY A 137 -16.95 7.97 0.08
N ARG A 138 -17.86 7.01 -0.05
CA ARG A 138 -18.10 5.97 0.97
C ARG A 138 -17.37 4.68 0.64
N ASN A 139 -17.43 3.73 1.58
CA ASN A 139 -16.93 2.38 1.40
C ASN A 139 -15.44 2.35 1.00
N LEU A 140 -14.64 3.27 1.55
CA LEU A 140 -13.19 3.24 1.39
C LEU A 140 -12.65 2.00 2.13
N HIS A 141 -11.85 1.20 1.44
CA HIS A 141 -11.16 0.03 1.98
C HIS A 141 -9.66 0.29 1.91
N ASP A 142 -8.93 -0.19 2.91
CA ASP A 142 -7.48 -0.21 2.90
C ASP A 142 -6.96 -1.41 3.70
N HIS A 143 -5.76 -1.89 3.36
CA HIS A 143 -5.09 -2.99 4.05
C HIS A 143 -4.26 -2.46 5.21
N ILE A 144 -4.73 -2.73 6.41
CA ILE A 144 -4.04 -2.33 7.63
C ILE A 144 -3.06 -3.41 8.00
N ALA A 145 -1.79 -3.04 8.13
CA ALA A 145 -0.74 -3.99 8.42
C ALA A 145 -0.12 -3.76 9.80
N VAL A 146 0.22 -4.86 10.47
CA VAL A 146 1.14 -4.89 11.61
C VAL A 146 2.46 -5.50 11.15
N GLY A 147 3.59 -5.02 11.67
CA GLY A 147 4.90 -5.56 11.33
C GLY A 147 5.67 -5.97 12.58
N ILE A 148 6.25 -7.16 12.54
CA ILE A 148 7.20 -7.63 13.56
C ILE A 148 8.58 -7.58 12.94
N SER A 149 9.49 -6.84 13.59
CA SER A 149 10.89 -6.75 13.20
C SER A 149 11.78 -7.50 14.18
N LYS A 150 12.69 -8.32 13.66
CA LYS A 150 13.66 -9.07 14.46
C LYS A 150 15.10 -8.76 14.02
N GLN A 151 16.01 -8.70 14.98
CA GLN A 151 17.44 -8.74 14.72
C GLN A 151 17.83 -10.16 14.31
N VAL A 152 18.69 -10.28 13.30
CA VAL A 152 19.18 -11.57 12.81
C VAL A 152 20.70 -11.63 12.66
N LEU A 153 21.26 -12.83 12.84
CA LEU A 153 22.66 -13.20 12.61
C LEU A 153 22.95 -13.50 11.13
N SER A 154 22.40 -12.69 10.22
CA SER A 154 22.69 -12.78 8.79
C SER A 154 22.85 -11.39 8.19
N LYS A 155 23.60 -11.34 7.09
CA LYS A 155 23.80 -10.12 6.33
C LYS A 155 22.53 -9.77 5.55
N THR A 156 21.83 -8.75 6.03
CA THR A 156 20.61 -8.19 5.45
C THR A 156 20.91 -6.85 4.79
N TYR A 157 19.92 -6.23 4.14
CA TYR A 157 20.13 -4.94 3.49
C TYR A 157 20.48 -3.81 4.47
N ASN A 158 20.18 -3.94 5.75
CA ASN A 158 20.63 -3.04 6.81
C ASN A 158 22.14 -2.83 6.84
N LEU A 159 22.90 -3.92 6.92
CA LEU A 159 24.37 -3.90 7.04
C LEU A 159 25.06 -3.52 5.72
N ASP A 160 24.29 -3.51 4.65
CA ASP A 160 24.75 -3.44 3.28
C ASP A 160 24.54 -2.06 2.64
N MET A 161 23.90 -1.15 3.38
CA MET A 161 23.62 0.23 3.02
C MET A 161 24.42 1.25 3.85
N GLY A 162 25.54 0.86 4.45
CA GLY A 162 26.55 1.82 4.91
C GLY A 162 27.10 2.69 3.76
N PRO A 163 27.87 3.76 4.03
CA PRO A 163 28.32 4.72 3.01
C PRO A 163 28.99 4.05 1.80
N PHE A 164 29.95 3.15 2.03
CA PHE A 164 30.62 2.39 0.96
C PHE A 164 29.67 1.42 0.24
N GLY A 165 28.77 0.77 0.98
CA GLY A 165 27.77 -0.14 0.42
C GLY A 165 26.79 0.57 -0.52
N LYS A 166 26.40 1.81 -0.18
CA LYS A 166 25.56 2.68 -1.02
C LYS A 166 26.28 3.05 -2.32
N VAL A 167 27.53 3.49 -2.25
CA VAL A 167 28.33 3.82 -3.44
C VAL A 167 28.47 2.60 -4.35
N ARG A 168 28.84 1.44 -3.79
CA ARG A 168 28.97 0.19 -4.56
C ARG A 168 27.64 -0.21 -5.22
N SER A 169 26.54 -0.16 -4.47
CA SER A 169 25.21 -0.51 -4.99
C SER A 169 24.75 0.46 -6.07
N ALA A 170 25.09 1.75 -5.95
CA ALA A 170 24.82 2.76 -6.97
C ALA A 170 25.65 2.49 -8.24
N LEU A 171 26.95 2.21 -8.11
CA LEU A 171 27.81 1.88 -9.24
C LEU A 171 27.35 0.60 -9.96
N GLU A 172 27.05 -0.46 -9.23
CA GLU A 172 26.51 -1.71 -9.79
C GLU A 172 25.21 -1.45 -10.56
N TYR A 173 24.30 -0.68 -9.98
CA TYR A 173 23.05 -0.33 -10.64
C TYR A 173 23.25 0.55 -11.88
N LEU A 174 24.16 1.54 -11.83
CA LEU A 174 24.43 2.42 -12.96
C LEU A 174 25.06 1.68 -14.13
N LEU A 175 26.00 0.76 -13.86
CA LEU A 175 26.73 0.01 -14.87
C LEU A 175 25.92 -1.16 -15.43
N PHE A 176 25.20 -1.89 -14.57
CA PHE A 176 24.62 -3.20 -14.93
C PHE A 176 23.11 -3.26 -14.78
N ARG A 177 22.46 -2.24 -14.19
CA ARG A 177 21.02 -2.26 -13.85
C ARG A 177 20.64 -3.50 -13.04
N SER A 178 21.55 -3.92 -12.17
CA SER A 178 21.40 -5.09 -11.32
C SER A 178 21.64 -4.72 -9.86
N GLY A 179 21.71 -5.74 -9.01
CA GLY A 179 21.94 -5.55 -7.58
C GLY A 179 20.71 -5.03 -6.84
N ARG A 180 20.96 -4.47 -5.66
CA ARG A 180 19.93 -4.21 -4.63
C ARG A 180 18.94 -3.14 -5.03
N LEU A 181 19.42 -2.11 -5.75
CA LEU A 181 18.58 -1.02 -6.24
C LEU A 181 17.63 -1.46 -7.38
N ALA A 182 17.91 -2.62 -8.00
CA ALA A 182 17.07 -3.29 -8.98
C ALA A 182 16.22 -4.42 -8.37
N SER A 183 16.19 -4.57 -7.04
CA SER A 183 15.44 -5.62 -6.34
C SER A 183 14.15 -5.07 -5.71
N ALA A 184 13.14 -5.95 -5.56
CA ALA A 184 11.92 -5.58 -4.84
C ALA A 184 12.23 -5.43 -3.34
N ALA A 185 11.61 -4.41 -2.71
CA ALA A 185 11.73 -4.19 -1.27
C ALA A 185 11.10 -5.34 -0.47
N VAL A 186 9.92 -5.81 -0.90
CA VAL A 186 9.30 -7.06 -0.46
C VAL A 186 9.81 -8.16 -1.38
N GLN A 187 10.65 -9.06 -0.85
CA GLN A 187 11.31 -10.11 -1.66
C GLN A 187 10.50 -11.39 -1.76
N ALA A 188 9.73 -11.66 -0.72
CA ALA A 188 8.85 -12.80 -0.65
C ALA A 188 7.56 -12.39 0.05
N MET A 189 6.49 -13.10 -0.26
CA MET A 189 5.19 -12.94 0.36
C MET A 189 4.61 -14.32 0.66
N ALA A 190 3.58 -14.35 1.49
CA ALA A 190 2.77 -15.54 1.66
C ALA A 190 1.32 -15.14 1.88
N TYR A 191 0.38 -15.92 1.34
CA TYR A 191 -0.98 -15.91 1.86
C TYR A 191 -1.17 -17.12 2.77
N ALA A 192 -1.83 -16.89 3.90
CA ALA A 192 -2.04 -17.90 4.92
C ALA A 192 -3.49 -17.83 5.42
N ARG A 193 -3.95 -18.96 5.97
CA ARG A 193 -5.22 -19.04 6.69
C ARG A 193 -4.98 -18.77 8.17
N SER A 194 -5.81 -17.92 8.75
CA SER A 194 -5.79 -17.62 10.17
C SER A 194 -6.30 -18.77 11.04
N HIS A 195 -6.99 -19.75 10.42
CA HIS A 195 -7.48 -20.97 11.04
C HIS A 195 -7.74 -22.06 9.97
N PRO A 196 -7.70 -23.37 10.32
CA PRO A 196 -7.80 -24.46 9.33
C PRO A 196 -9.10 -24.49 8.52
N ASN A 197 -10.19 -23.94 9.08
CA ASN A 197 -11.51 -23.95 8.46
C ASN A 197 -11.81 -22.69 7.62
N ALA A 198 -10.87 -21.74 7.50
CA ALA A 198 -11.06 -20.59 6.63
C ALA A 198 -11.28 -21.06 5.19
N PRO A 199 -12.27 -20.53 4.44
CA PRO A 199 -12.56 -20.98 3.07
C PRO A 199 -11.45 -20.62 2.08
N GLU A 200 -10.74 -19.52 2.34
CA GLU A 200 -9.61 -19.02 1.55
C GLU A 200 -8.55 -18.39 2.48
N PRO A 201 -7.34 -18.11 1.97
CA PRO A 201 -6.34 -17.35 2.72
C PRO A 201 -6.85 -15.95 3.07
N ASP A 202 -6.94 -15.68 4.37
CA ASP A 202 -7.51 -14.46 4.94
C ASP A 202 -6.44 -13.52 5.53
N LEU A 203 -5.16 -13.91 5.45
CA LEU A 203 -3.99 -13.13 5.84
C LEU A 203 -2.94 -13.09 4.73
N ALA A 204 -2.32 -11.92 4.54
CA ALA A 204 -1.18 -11.72 3.65
C ALA A 204 0.04 -11.29 4.44
N LEU A 205 1.16 -11.98 4.23
CA LEU A 205 2.44 -11.77 4.87
C LEU A 205 3.44 -11.20 3.86
N ASN A 206 4.18 -10.16 4.23
CA ASN A 206 5.15 -9.48 3.37
C ASN A 206 6.53 -9.50 4.04
N PHE A 207 7.47 -10.25 3.47
CA PHE A 207 8.83 -10.35 3.98
C PHE A 207 9.76 -9.30 3.36
N GLN A 208 10.48 -8.60 4.23
CA GLN A 208 11.52 -7.65 3.87
C GLN A 208 12.84 -8.05 4.56
N PRO A 209 13.96 -8.17 3.82
CA PRO A 209 15.28 -8.42 4.38
C PRO A 209 15.90 -7.12 4.92
N LEU A 210 15.07 -6.27 5.54
CA LEU A 210 15.49 -5.08 6.25
C LEU A 210 14.47 -4.69 7.31
N ALA A 211 14.91 -3.90 8.29
CA ALA A 211 14.02 -3.22 9.24
C ALA A 211 14.46 -1.76 9.48
N PHE A 212 13.49 -0.92 9.84
CA PHE A 212 13.72 0.47 10.24
C PHE A 212 13.54 0.62 11.76
N ASP A 213 14.21 1.63 12.31
CA ASP A 213 13.86 2.22 13.59
C ASP A 213 12.79 3.29 13.36
N ALA A 214 11.57 2.97 13.74
CA ALA A 214 10.42 3.88 13.66
C ALA A 214 10.27 4.76 14.90
N SER A 215 11.08 4.57 15.97
CA SER A 215 11.01 5.43 17.16
C SER A 215 11.72 6.77 16.97
N VAL A 216 12.38 6.98 15.83
CA VAL A 216 13.07 8.22 15.47
C VAL A 216 12.44 8.83 14.23
N GLN A 217 12.45 10.16 14.14
CA GLN A 217 11.90 10.90 13.00
C GLN A 217 13.02 11.69 12.29
N PRO A 218 13.26 11.47 10.98
CA PRO A 218 12.65 10.44 10.13
C PRO A 218 13.13 9.02 10.52
N PRO A 219 12.35 7.96 10.21
CA PRO A 219 12.76 6.59 10.43
C PRO A 219 14.11 6.28 9.79
N ARG A 220 14.96 5.53 10.48
CA ARG A 220 16.32 5.18 10.02
C ARG A 220 16.47 3.68 9.87
N LEU A 221 17.32 3.23 8.96
CA LEU A 221 17.67 1.80 8.90
C LEU A 221 18.33 1.39 10.22
N ARG A 222 18.00 0.20 10.73
CA ARG A 222 18.72 -0.39 11.87
C ARG A 222 20.19 -0.65 11.49
N ASP A 223 21.10 -0.48 12.44
CA ASP A 223 22.55 -0.65 12.24
C ASP A 223 23.01 -2.12 12.25
N GLN A 224 22.11 -3.05 12.58
CA GLN A 224 22.38 -4.47 12.71
C GLN A 224 21.60 -5.25 11.65
N GLY A 225 21.99 -6.52 11.45
CA GLY A 225 21.21 -7.42 10.59
C GLY A 225 19.77 -7.49 11.09
N ALA A 226 18.80 -7.17 10.23
CA ALA A 226 17.39 -7.15 10.61
C ALA A 226 16.47 -7.57 9.47
N ILE A 227 15.36 -8.21 9.83
CA ILE A 227 14.27 -8.54 8.91
C ILE A 227 12.95 -8.03 9.50
N ASN A 228 12.03 -7.67 8.62
CA ASN A 228 10.68 -7.26 8.97
C ASN A 228 9.69 -8.13 8.20
N VAL A 229 8.70 -8.66 8.90
CA VAL A 229 7.56 -9.31 8.25
C VAL A 229 6.31 -8.58 8.68
N SER A 230 5.57 -8.04 7.71
CA SER A 230 4.26 -7.44 7.97
C SER A 230 3.14 -8.38 7.60
N CYS A 231 2.03 -8.27 8.30
CA CYS A 231 0.82 -9.05 8.11
C CYS A 231 -0.40 -8.13 8.05
N HIS A 232 -1.33 -8.40 7.14
CA HIS A 232 -2.62 -7.73 7.06
C HIS A 232 -3.73 -8.72 6.65
N PRO A 233 -4.98 -8.50 7.07
CA PRO A 233 -6.11 -9.24 6.52
C PRO A 233 -6.27 -8.95 5.02
N THR A 234 -6.62 -9.98 4.25
CA THR A 234 -6.91 -9.82 2.80
C THR A 234 -8.27 -9.15 2.57
N HIS A 235 -9.22 -9.41 3.48
CA HIS A 235 -10.60 -8.92 3.44
C HIS A 235 -10.94 -8.11 4.70
N PRO A 236 -10.36 -6.91 4.88
CA PRO A 236 -10.67 -6.06 6.03
C PRO A 236 -12.16 -5.67 6.02
N ARG A 237 -12.75 -5.57 7.21
CA ARG A 237 -14.17 -5.19 7.40
C ARG A 237 -14.35 -3.72 7.76
N GLY A 238 -13.30 -3.06 8.23
CA GLY A 238 -13.26 -1.62 8.42
C GLY A 238 -13.63 -0.87 7.14
N ARG A 239 -14.41 0.18 7.30
CA ARG A 239 -14.82 1.08 6.21
C ARG A 239 -14.50 2.49 6.60
N GLY A 240 -13.84 3.19 5.69
CA GLY A 240 -13.67 4.62 5.79
C GLY A 240 -14.46 5.37 4.74
N GLN A 241 -14.12 6.64 4.63
CA GLN A 241 -14.74 7.58 3.72
C GLN A 241 -13.77 8.69 3.32
N VAL A 242 -14.02 9.25 2.15
CA VAL A 242 -13.40 10.46 1.62
C VAL A 242 -14.48 11.53 1.58
N ARG A 243 -14.26 12.61 2.33
CA ARG A 243 -15.17 13.77 2.38
C ARG A 243 -14.46 15.02 1.90
N LEU A 244 -15.22 16.02 1.49
CA LEU A 244 -14.67 17.35 1.25
C LEU A 244 -14.59 18.12 2.57
N ARG A 245 -13.50 18.88 2.72
CA ARG A 245 -13.37 19.88 3.78
C ARG A 245 -14.06 21.19 3.38
N SER A 246 -13.99 21.54 2.11
CA SER A 246 -14.55 22.76 1.53
C SER A 246 -14.81 22.57 0.03
N GLY A 247 -15.56 23.49 -0.58
CA GLY A 247 -15.70 23.55 -2.04
C GLY A 247 -14.44 23.99 -2.78
N ASP A 248 -13.44 24.55 -2.09
CA ASP A 248 -12.14 24.92 -2.66
C ASP A 248 -11.26 23.68 -2.84
N PHE A 249 -10.92 23.35 -4.09
CA PHE A 249 -10.14 22.16 -4.43
C PHE A 249 -8.70 22.19 -3.92
N ARG A 250 -8.17 23.38 -3.57
CA ARG A 250 -6.84 23.53 -2.96
C ARG A 250 -6.80 22.96 -1.55
N GLN A 251 -7.96 22.81 -0.91
CA GLN A 251 -8.07 22.14 0.38
C GLN A 251 -8.07 20.63 0.15
N PRO A 252 -7.15 19.88 0.77
CA PRO A 252 -7.13 18.44 0.61
C PRO A 252 -8.44 17.83 1.16
N PRO A 253 -8.92 16.73 0.55
CA PRO A 253 -10.07 16.02 1.09
C PRO A 253 -9.75 15.47 2.48
N VAL A 254 -10.80 15.24 3.27
CA VAL A 254 -10.71 14.54 4.55
C VAL A 254 -10.75 13.04 4.26
N ILE A 255 -9.66 12.35 4.57
CA ILE A 255 -9.59 10.89 4.55
C ILE A 255 -9.85 10.42 5.98
N ASP A 256 -10.98 9.77 6.18
CA ASP A 256 -11.43 9.29 7.47
C ASP A 256 -11.55 7.77 7.40
N TYR A 257 -10.50 7.09 7.85
CA TYR A 257 -10.40 5.64 7.83
C TYR A 257 -10.06 5.15 9.23
N PRO A 258 -11.04 4.61 9.99
CA PRO A 258 -10.79 4.14 11.34
C PRO A 258 -10.00 2.84 11.27
N LEU A 259 -8.66 2.95 11.31
CA LEU A 259 -7.74 1.82 11.13
C LEU A 259 -8.15 0.63 12.02
N LEU A 260 -8.13 0.76 13.33
CA LEU A 260 -8.53 -0.35 14.21
C LEU A 260 -10.02 -0.31 14.56
N GLY A 261 -10.87 0.21 13.66
CA GLY A 261 -12.28 0.46 13.94
C GLY A 261 -13.14 -0.79 14.07
N HIS A 262 -12.81 -1.87 13.35
CA HIS A 262 -13.61 -3.09 13.33
C HIS A 262 -12.96 -4.23 14.14
N GLU A 263 -13.76 -4.95 14.94
CA GLU A 263 -13.30 -6.03 15.81
C GLU A 263 -12.61 -7.16 15.05
N TYR A 264 -13.25 -7.67 14.00
CA TYR A 264 -12.66 -8.64 13.08
C TYR A 264 -11.24 -8.26 12.62
N ASP A 265 -11.00 -7.02 12.22
CA ASP A 265 -9.67 -6.61 11.72
C ASP A 265 -8.63 -6.66 12.84
N ARG A 266 -9.00 -6.27 14.07
CA ARG A 266 -8.14 -6.37 15.25
C ARG A 266 -7.81 -7.82 15.58
N GLU A 267 -8.79 -8.71 15.57
CA GLU A 267 -8.58 -10.15 15.80
C GLU A 267 -7.67 -10.77 14.74
N MET A 268 -7.88 -10.42 13.48
CA MET A 268 -7.06 -10.91 12.37
C MET A 268 -5.61 -10.42 12.47
N LEU A 269 -5.39 -9.18 12.89
CA LEU A 269 -4.04 -8.67 13.15
C LEU A 269 -3.35 -9.41 14.30
N LEU A 270 -4.07 -9.72 15.38
CA LEU A 270 -3.53 -10.51 16.49
C LEU A 270 -3.15 -11.93 16.05
N LYS A 271 -4.04 -12.62 15.32
CA LYS A 271 -3.73 -13.94 14.71
C LYS A 271 -2.54 -13.85 13.75
N GLY A 272 -2.47 -12.76 13.00
CA GLY A 272 -1.33 -12.42 12.15
C GLY A 272 -0.03 -12.40 12.95
N CYS A 273 0.02 -11.69 14.07
CA CYS A 273 1.18 -11.67 14.96
C CYS A 273 1.56 -13.07 15.47
N GLU A 274 0.59 -13.89 15.88
CA GLU A 274 0.83 -15.27 16.32
C GLU A 274 1.46 -16.12 15.22
N ILE A 275 0.95 -16.03 13.98
CA ILE A 275 1.50 -16.71 12.82
C ILE A 275 2.93 -16.24 12.54
N LEU A 276 3.18 -14.92 12.58
CA LEU A 276 4.52 -14.36 12.37
C LEU A 276 5.52 -14.87 13.41
N GLU A 277 5.17 -14.86 14.69
CA GLU A 277 6.03 -15.39 15.76
C GLU A 277 6.27 -16.91 15.62
N SER A 278 5.27 -17.66 15.16
CA SER A 278 5.45 -19.09 14.86
C SER A 278 6.48 -19.31 13.75
N ILE A 279 6.47 -18.49 12.69
CA ILE A 279 7.44 -18.55 11.59
C ILE A 279 8.83 -18.14 12.07
N TYR A 280 8.95 -17.10 12.90
CA TYR A 280 10.24 -16.73 13.51
C TYR A 280 10.84 -17.84 14.36
N SER A 281 9.99 -18.64 15.00
CA SER A 281 10.39 -19.78 15.83
C SER A 281 10.55 -21.08 15.03
N ALA A 282 10.39 -21.06 13.71
CA ALA A 282 10.55 -22.25 12.87
C ALA A 282 12.04 -22.66 12.78
N PRO A 283 12.37 -23.96 12.75
CA PRO A 283 13.75 -24.45 12.66
C PRO A 283 14.64 -23.78 11.61
N ALA A 284 14.09 -23.45 10.44
CA ALA A 284 14.83 -22.78 9.37
C ALA A 284 15.25 -21.32 9.70
N LEU A 285 14.56 -20.66 10.63
CA LEU A 285 14.75 -19.23 10.93
C LEU A 285 15.23 -18.97 12.36
N ALA A 286 14.80 -19.75 13.33
CA ALA A 286 15.10 -19.57 14.76
C ALA A 286 16.60 -19.44 15.08
N PRO A 287 17.52 -20.22 14.48
CA PRO A 287 18.97 -20.09 14.75
C PRO A 287 19.54 -18.73 14.35
N TYR A 288 18.88 -18.00 13.46
CA TYR A 288 19.30 -16.68 13.01
C TYR A 288 18.69 -15.57 13.86
N VAL A 289 17.57 -15.78 14.55
CA VAL A 289 16.87 -14.73 15.30
C VAL A 289 17.58 -14.46 16.63
N VAL A 290 17.96 -13.21 16.87
CA VAL A 290 18.63 -12.78 18.11
C VAL A 290 17.62 -12.26 19.13
N ARG A 291 16.81 -11.28 18.71
CA ARG A 291 15.82 -10.59 19.56
C ARG A 291 14.81 -9.82 18.72
N GLY A 292 13.67 -9.48 19.31
CA GLY A 292 12.73 -8.52 18.74
C GLY A 292 13.22 -7.07 18.86
N TYR A 293 12.77 -6.22 17.93
CA TYR A 293 12.92 -4.76 18.01
C TYR A 293 11.68 -4.05 18.57
N GLU A 294 10.68 -4.80 19.03
CA GLU A 294 9.53 -4.23 19.71
C GLU A 294 9.99 -3.43 20.93
N PRO A 295 9.31 -2.32 21.29
CA PRO A 295 9.48 -1.75 22.61
C PRO A 295 9.20 -2.85 23.65
N PRO A 296 9.88 -2.86 24.81
CA PRO A 296 9.56 -3.80 25.88
C PRO A 296 8.04 -3.76 26.13
N PRO A 297 7.40 -4.90 26.46
CA PRO A 297 5.96 -4.95 26.63
C PRO A 297 5.54 -3.80 27.54
N GLY A 298 4.72 -2.89 27.00
CA GLY A 298 4.05 -1.89 27.82
C GLY A 298 3.28 -2.60 28.93
N PRO A 299 2.99 -1.91 30.05
CA PRO A 299 2.25 -2.53 31.15
C PRO A 299 1.02 -3.25 30.58
N ARG A 300 0.90 -4.55 30.85
CA ARG A 300 -0.27 -5.35 30.44
C ARG A 300 -1.50 -4.54 30.84
N PRO A 301 -2.42 -4.23 29.91
CA PRO A 301 -3.67 -3.60 30.30
C PRO A 301 -4.27 -4.48 31.39
N ARG A 302 -4.48 -3.89 32.58
CA ARG A 302 -5.21 -4.58 33.64
C ARG A 302 -6.54 -5.01 33.03
N ALA A 303 -6.91 -6.27 33.26
CA ALA A 303 -8.22 -6.78 32.88
C ALA A 303 -9.29 -5.73 33.28
N THR A 304 -10.22 -5.48 32.36
CA THR A 304 -11.34 -4.53 32.44
C THR A 304 -10.99 -3.03 32.45
N ILE A 305 -10.99 -2.43 31.26
CA ILE A 305 -11.65 -1.13 31.03
C ILE A 305 -12.33 -1.23 29.66
N GLY A 306 -13.65 -1.13 29.64
CA GLY A 306 -14.43 -1.08 28.41
C GLY A 306 -13.98 0.11 27.57
N TRP A 307 -13.57 -0.18 26.33
CA TRP A 307 -13.39 0.84 25.30
C TRP A 307 -14.75 1.49 25.03
N ARG A 308 -14.89 2.77 25.40
CA ARG A 308 -16.00 3.63 24.99
C ARG A 308 -15.48 4.63 23.95
N GLY A 309 -16.20 4.72 22.82
CA GLY A 309 -16.17 5.85 21.89
C GLY A 309 -15.14 5.73 20.78
#